data_AF-E5AK17-F1
#
_entry.id   AF-E5AK17-F1
#
_cell.length_a   1.000
_cell.length_b   1.000
_cell.length_c   1.000
_cell.angle_alpha   90.00
_cell.angle_beta   90.00
_cell.angle_gamma   90.00
#
_symmetry.space_group_name_H-M   'P 1'
#
loop_
_entity.id
_entity.type
_entity.pdbx_description
1 polymer ?
#
loop_
_entity_poly.entity_id
_entity_poly.type
_entity_poly.pdbx_seq_one_letter_code
_entity_poly.pdbx_strand_id
1 'polypeptide(L)'
;MGLDPMHTKLAVVGDVNRNGSIVLAATPPLKTLGVKKMARLYEIPQRKDILVVNPIMSTYIKCSNYITKLALQYVPIEDFHQYSIDEFLLDVTDSIHLFASDPYEFALKLKREIYEHT
;
A
#
# COMPACT_ATOMS: atom_id res chain seq x y z
N MET A 1 16.12 3.17 -0.12
CA MET A 1 16.55 2.23 -1.18
C MET A 1 16.35 2.80 -2.57
N GLY A 2 15.39 3.73 -2.80
CA GLY A 2 15.27 4.43 -4.09
C GLY A 2 14.96 3.52 -5.29
N LEU A 3 14.41 2.34 -5.01
CA LEU A 3 14.10 1.33 -6.01
C LEU A 3 12.70 1.55 -6.55
N ASP A 4 12.52 1.40 -7.86
CA ASP A 4 11.21 1.46 -8.49
C ASP A 4 10.50 0.09 -8.35
N PRO A 5 9.35 0.02 -7.65
CA PRO A 5 8.61 -1.22 -7.46
C PRO A 5 8.04 -1.80 -8.76
N MET A 6 7.91 -1.01 -9.83
CA MET A 6 7.41 -1.49 -11.13
C MET A 6 8.45 -2.29 -11.90
N HIS A 7 9.74 -2.08 -11.62
CA HIS A 7 10.85 -2.70 -12.34
C HIS A 7 11.70 -3.64 -11.48
N THR A 8 11.69 -3.44 -10.16
CA THR A 8 12.50 -4.21 -9.21
C THR A 8 11.79 -5.49 -8.80
N LYS A 9 12.48 -6.64 -8.81
CA LYS A 9 11.96 -7.89 -8.25
C LYS A 9 12.20 -7.92 -6.74
N LEU A 10 11.18 -7.60 -5.95
CA LEU A 10 11.27 -7.53 -4.49
C LEU A 10 10.11 -8.25 -3.81
N ALA A 11 10.42 -9.03 -2.76
CA ALA A 11 9.49 -9.61 -1.82
C ALA A 11 9.72 -9.06 -0.41
N VAL A 12 8.63 -8.70 0.26
CA VAL A 12 8.62 -8.47 1.70
C VAL A 12 8.12 -9.74 2.37
N VAL A 13 8.92 -10.32 3.26
CA VAL A 13 8.60 -11.56 4.00
C VAL A 13 8.58 -11.29 5.49
N GLY A 14 7.76 -12.01 6.25
CA GLY A 14 7.62 -11.76 7.69
C GLY A 14 8.93 -11.89 8.49
N ASP A 15 9.83 -12.76 8.04
CA ASP A 15 11.18 -12.96 8.61
C ASP A 15 12.05 -13.67 7.57
N VAL A 16 13.12 -13.02 7.12
CA VAL A 16 14.09 -13.56 6.15
C VAL A 16 14.89 -14.76 6.68
N ASN A 17 15.00 -14.92 8.00
CA ASN A 17 15.76 -16.02 8.61
C ASN A 17 14.92 -17.29 8.78
N ARG A 18 13.60 -17.21 8.60
CA ARG A 18 12.68 -18.34 8.73
C ARG A 18 12.27 -18.83 7.36
N ASN A 19 12.78 -19.99 6.94
CA ASN A 19 12.51 -20.53 5.59
C ASN A 19 11.00 -20.73 5.30
N GLY A 20 10.20 -21.06 6.31
CA GLY A 20 8.73 -21.17 6.21
C GLY A 20 7.98 -19.84 6.32
N SER A 21 8.68 -18.70 6.31
CA SER A 21 8.08 -17.37 6.42
C SER A 21 7.18 -17.08 5.23
N ILE A 22 6.13 -16.31 5.48
CA ILE A 22 5.14 -15.96 4.47
C ILE A 22 5.56 -14.69 3.72
N VAL A 23 5.33 -14.68 2.41
CA VAL A 23 5.43 -13.49 1.58
C VAL A 23 4.22 -12.60 1.85
N LEU A 24 4.48 -11.45 2.47
CA LEU A 24 3.49 -10.44 2.81
C LEU A 24 3.12 -9.60 1.59
N ALA A 25 4.13 -9.21 0.81
CA ALA A 25 3.96 -8.43 -0.42
C ALA A 25 5.03 -8.80 -1.46
N ALA A 26 4.68 -8.66 -2.74
CA ALA A 26 5.59 -8.87 -3.85
C ALA A 26 5.31 -7.86 -4.97
N THR A 27 6.39 -7.33 -5.55
CA THR A 27 6.35 -6.42 -6.70
C THR A 27 5.81 -7.11 -7.96
N PRO A 28 5.17 -6.39 -8.91
CA PRO A 28 4.70 -6.95 -10.17
C PRO A 28 5.71 -7.84 -10.94
N PRO A 29 6.97 -7.43 -11.19
CA PRO A 29 7.93 -8.26 -11.93
C PRO A 29 8.40 -9.51 -11.18
N LEU A 30 8.17 -9.60 -9.86
CA LEU A 30 8.40 -10.83 -9.11
C LEU A 30 7.18 -11.77 -9.24
N LYS A 31 5.97 -11.22 -9.24
CA LYS A 31 4.72 -11.99 -9.44
C LYS A 31 4.68 -12.65 -10.80
N THR A 32 5.24 -12.03 -11.84
CA THR A 32 5.33 -12.64 -13.19
C THR A 32 6.20 -13.90 -13.22
N LEU A 33 7.06 -14.11 -12.22
CA LEU A 33 7.83 -15.34 -12.05
C LEU A 33 7.05 -16.45 -11.32
N GLY A 34 5.76 -16.26 -11.05
CA GLY A 34 4.89 -17.24 -10.39
C GLY A 34 4.81 -17.11 -8.87
N VAL A 35 5.48 -16.13 -8.26
CA VAL A 35 5.39 -15.87 -6.81
C VAL A 35 4.03 -15.26 -6.48
N LYS A 36 3.19 -16.02 -5.78
CA LYS A 36 1.83 -15.58 -5.38
C LYS A 36 1.84 -14.89 -4.02
N LYS A 37 0.75 -14.17 -3.71
CA LYS A 37 0.45 -13.77 -2.33
C LYS A 37 0.36 -15.04 -1.46
N MET A 38 0.83 -14.96 -0.21
CA MET A 38 0.91 -16.10 0.73
C MET A 38 1.87 -17.23 0.35
N ALA A 39 2.68 -17.08 -0.70
CA ALA A 39 3.80 -17.97 -0.96
C ALA A 39 4.75 -17.98 0.25
N ARG A 40 5.55 -19.04 0.36
CA ARG A 40 6.60 -19.18 1.38
C ARG A 40 7.92 -18.67 0.85
N LEU A 41 8.80 -18.25 1.75
CA LEU A 41 10.15 -17.80 1.40
C LEU A 41 10.90 -18.85 0.58
N TYR A 42 10.77 -20.15 0.92
CA TYR A 42 11.38 -21.23 0.14
C TYR A 42 10.84 -21.40 -1.28
N GLU A 43 9.65 -20.86 -1.60
CA GLU A 43 9.06 -20.92 -2.95
C GLU A 43 9.57 -19.80 -3.86
N ILE A 44 10.28 -18.81 -3.31
CA ILE A 44 10.89 -17.75 -4.10
C ILE A 44 12.13 -18.31 -4.82
N PRO A 45 12.25 -18.13 -6.15
CA PRO A 45 13.45 -18.54 -6.89
C PRO A 45 14.72 -17.93 -6.29
N GLN A 46 15.73 -18.76 -6.04
CA GLN A 46 17.02 -18.32 -5.53
C GLN A 46 17.83 -17.66 -6.66
N ARG A 47 17.60 -16.36 -6.89
CA ARG A 47 18.29 -15.57 -7.92
C ARG A 47 18.88 -14.30 -7.32
N LYS A 48 20.05 -13.91 -7.80
CA LYS A 48 20.77 -12.71 -7.34
C LYS A 48 20.04 -11.40 -7.64
N ASP A 49 19.11 -11.40 -8.61
CA ASP A 49 18.32 -10.23 -9.01
C ASP A 49 16.98 -10.09 -8.25
N ILE A 50 16.72 -10.96 -7.26
CA ILE A 50 15.54 -10.89 -6.39
C ILE A 50 15.96 -10.39 -5.02
N LEU A 51 15.30 -9.32 -4.57
CA LEU A 51 15.49 -8.76 -3.24
C LEU A 51 14.44 -9.34 -2.29
N VAL A 52 14.89 -9.90 -1.17
CA VAL A 52 14.01 -10.38 -0.10
C VAL A 52 14.34 -9.59 1.15
N VAL A 53 13.34 -8.91 1.71
CA VAL A 53 13.51 -8.01 2.85
C VAL A 53 12.47 -8.26 3.94
N ASN A 54 12.82 -7.93 5.18
CA ASN A 54 11.86 -7.86 6.29
C ASN A 54 10.95 -6.63 6.14
N PRO A 55 9.73 -6.65 6.70
CA PRO A 55 8.85 -5.49 6.75
C PRO A 55 9.43 -4.39 7.64
N ILE A 56 9.24 -3.14 7.22
CA ILE A 56 9.57 -1.97 8.03
C ILE A 56 8.26 -1.31 8.48
N MET A 57 7.61 -1.91 9.49
CA MET A 57 6.27 -1.52 9.93
C MET A 57 6.15 -0.04 10.31
N SER A 58 7.20 0.54 10.90
CA SER A 58 7.21 1.96 11.27
C SER A 58 7.08 2.88 10.06
N THR A 59 7.63 2.51 8.91
CA THR A 59 7.48 3.27 7.66
C THR A 59 6.06 3.16 7.12
N TYR A 60 5.48 1.96 7.15
CA TYR A 60 4.12 1.74 6.64
C TYR A 60 3.09 2.50 7.46
N ILE A 61 3.22 2.47 8.79
CA ILE A 61 2.33 3.21 9.71
C ILE A 61 2.47 4.72 9.49
N LYS A 62 3.69 5.24 9.30
CA LYS A 62 3.91 6.66 8.99
C LYS A 62 3.23 7.08 7.70
N CYS A 63 3.34 6.27 6.65
CA CYS A 63 2.68 6.52 5.38
C CYS A 63 1.15 6.47 5.51
N SER A 64 0.61 5.42 6.14
CA SER A 64 -0.82 5.26 6.40
C SER A 64 -1.40 6.46 7.15
N ASN A 65 -0.77 6.86 8.27
CA ASN A 65 -1.21 8.03 9.04
C ASN A 65 -1.15 9.32 8.24
N TYR A 66 -0.20 9.45 7.31
CA TYR A 66 -0.10 10.63 6.45
C TYR A 66 -1.25 10.68 5.44
N ILE A 67 -1.56 9.56 4.78
CA ILE A 67 -2.71 9.44 3.89
C ILE A 67 -4.02 9.70 4.64
N THR A 68 -4.18 9.15 5.85
CA THR A 68 -5.33 9.42 6.72
C THR A 68 -5.49 10.90 7.02
N LYS A 69 -4.39 11.63 7.27
CA LYS A 69 -4.44 13.08 7.48
C LYS A 69 -4.92 13.85 6.25
N LEU A 70 -4.53 13.43 5.05
CA LEU A 70 -5.02 13.99 3.79
C LEU A 70 -6.53 13.74 3.65
N ALA A 71 -6.97 12.50 3.88
CA ALA A 71 -8.39 12.14 3.81
C ALA A 71 -9.26 12.94 4.79
N LEU A 72 -8.77 13.17 6.02
CA LEU A 72 -9.45 13.98 7.04
C LEU A 72 -9.52 15.48 6.72
N GLN A 73 -8.92 15.96 5.62
CA GLN A 73 -9.17 17.33 5.13
C GLN A 73 -10.53 17.45 4.41
N TYR A 74 -11.13 16.32 4.01
CA TYR A 74 -12.34 16.28 3.19
C TYR A 74 -13.61 15.91 3.94
N VAL A 75 -13.46 15.24 5.07
CA VAL A 75 -14.56 14.75 5.91
C VAL A 75 -14.23 14.97 7.38
N PRO A 76 -15.23 15.20 8.24
CA PRO A 76 -15.00 15.19 9.67
C PRO A 76 -14.66 13.76 10.16
N ILE A 77 -14.16 13.64 11.39
CA ILE A 77 -13.64 12.37 11.91
C ILE A 77 -14.74 11.32 12.07
N GLU A 78 -15.97 11.73 12.36
CA GLU A 78 -17.15 10.86 12.46
C GLU A 78 -17.51 10.15 11.15
N ASP A 79 -17.15 10.75 10.01
CA ASP A 79 -17.42 10.23 8.66
C ASP A 79 -16.20 9.47 8.08
N PHE A 80 -15.14 9.33 8.87
CA PHE A 80 -13.93 8.60 8.52
C PHE A 80 -13.84 7.28 9.30
N HIS A 81 -13.65 6.17 8.59
CA HIS A 81 -13.43 4.86 9.21
C HIS A 81 -12.14 4.19 8.72
N GLN A 82 -11.14 4.05 9.60
CA GLN A 82 -9.95 3.25 9.32
C GLN A 82 -10.27 1.75 9.40
N TYR A 83 -10.10 1.03 8.29
CA TYR A 83 -10.36 -0.43 8.25
C TYR A 83 -9.07 -1.25 8.40
N SER A 84 -8.01 -0.88 7.68
CA SER A 84 -6.69 -1.52 7.74
C SER A 84 -5.59 -0.50 7.45
N ILE A 85 -4.32 -0.92 7.30
CA ILE A 85 -3.21 0.03 7.09
C ILE A 85 -3.27 0.73 5.72
N ASP A 86 -3.88 0.08 4.73
CA ASP A 86 -4.00 0.56 3.35
C ASP A 86 -5.46 0.74 2.90
N GLU A 87 -6.42 0.58 3.83
CA GLU A 87 -7.85 0.68 3.53
C GLU A 87 -8.57 1.54 4.57
N PHE A 88 -9.39 2.48 4.08
CA PHE A 88 -10.30 3.30 4.87
C PHE A 88 -11.59 3.54 4.08
N LEU A 89 -12.66 3.90 4.79
CA LEU A 89 -13.93 4.31 4.22
C LEU A 89 -14.17 5.78 4.57
N LEU A 90 -14.75 6.52 3.62
CA LEU A 90 -15.18 7.90 3.79
C LEU A 90 -16.67 7.98 3.47
N ASP A 91 -17.47 8.53 4.37
CA ASP A 91 -18.76 9.07 3.99
C ASP A 91 -18.56 10.52 3.52
N VAL A 92 -18.86 10.76 2.25
CA VAL A 92 -18.69 12.08 1.62
C VAL A 92 -20.04 12.69 1.24
N THR A 93 -21.15 12.06 1.62
CA THR A 93 -22.50 12.44 1.21
C THR A 93 -22.77 13.93 1.41
N ASP A 94 -22.40 14.44 2.59
CA ASP A 94 -22.68 15.83 2.97
C ASP A 94 -21.55 16.80 2.60
N SER A 95 -20.31 16.34 2.39
CA SER A 95 -19.15 17.21 2.12
C SER A 95 -18.74 17.31 0.66
N ILE A 96 -19.15 16.35 -0.19
CA ILE A 96 -18.63 16.20 -1.55
C ILE A 96 -18.80 17.45 -2.42
N HIS A 97 -19.92 18.15 -2.26
CA HIS A 97 -20.26 19.35 -3.03
C HIS A 97 -19.27 20.51 -2.86
N LEU A 98 -18.43 20.48 -1.81
CA LEU A 98 -17.36 21.46 -1.58
C LEU A 98 -16.11 21.19 -2.44
N PHE A 99 -15.95 19.97 -2.94
CA PHE A 99 -14.68 19.50 -3.51
C PHE A 99 -14.78 18.91 -4.92
N ALA A 100 -15.96 18.40 -5.30
CA ALA A 100 -16.23 17.76 -6.59
C ALA A 100 -17.74 17.74 -6.89
N SER A 101 -18.09 17.45 -8.15
CA SER A 101 -19.49 17.37 -8.59
C SER A 101 -20.10 15.99 -8.36
N ASP A 102 -19.27 14.95 -8.34
CA ASP A 102 -19.68 13.55 -8.16
C ASP A 102 -18.59 12.70 -7.47
N PRO A 103 -18.95 11.52 -6.91
CA PRO A 103 -18.01 10.67 -6.17
C PRO A 103 -16.81 10.16 -6.98
N TYR A 104 -16.96 9.99 -8.29
CA TYR A 104 -15.88 9.52 -9.14
C TYR A 104 -14.84 10.62 -9.36
N GLU A 105 -15.28 11.85 -9.61
CA GLU A 105 -14.42 13.03 -9.67
C GLU A 105 -13.67 13.23 -8.34
N PHE A 106 -14.37 13.13 -7.21
CA PHE A 106 -13.76 13.21 -5.88
C PHE A 106 -12.65 12.15 -5.70
N ALA A 107 -12.95 10.89 -6.03
CA ALA A 107 -11.98 9.80 -5.90
C ALA A 107 -10.74 10.02 -6.78
N LEU A 108 -10.90 10.55 -7.99
CA LEU A 108 -9.78 10.90 -8.86
C LEU A 108 -8.91 12.02 -8.28
N LYS A 109 -9.55 13.04 -7.69
CA LYS A 109 -8.87 14.15 -7.03
C LYS A 109 -8.06 13.66 -5.82
N LEU A 110 -8.68 12.92 -4.91
CA LEU A 110 -8.02 12.36 -3.74
C LEU A 110 -6.86 11.44 -4.12
N LYS A 111 -7.04 10.61 -5.16
CA LYS A 111 -5.96 9.74 -5.68
C LYS A 111 -4.75 10.55 -6.17
N ARG A 112 -4.99 11.65 -6.89
CA ARG A 112 -3.91 12.53 -7.38
C ARG A 112 -3.18 13.21 -6.24
N GLU A 113 -3.91 13.72 -5.26
CA GLU A 113 -3.33 14.37 -4.09
C GLU A 113 -2.46 13.41 -3.29
N ILE A 114 -2.93 12.17 -3.05
CA ILE A 114 -2.11 11.14 -2.42
C ILE A 114 -0.84 10.92 -3.23
N TYR A 115 -0.94 10.75 -4.55
CA TYR A 115 0.23 10.54 -5.43
C TYR A 115 1.23 11.71 -5.43
N GLU A 116 0.76 12.95 -5.33
CA GLU A 116 1.63 14.14 -5.32
C GLU A 116 2.36 14.31 -3.97
N HIS A 117 1.76 13.83 -2.89
CA HIS A 117 2.25 14.02 -1.53
C HIS A 117 2.94 12.79 -0.91
N THR A 118 2.97 11.64 -1.59
CA THR A 118 3.64 10.39 -1.14
C THR A 118 4.57 9.83 -2.19
#